data_AF-A0A917BJB9-F1
#
_entry.id   AF-A0A917BJB9-F1
#
_cell.length_a   1.000
_cell.length_b   1.000
_cell.length_c   1.000
_cell.angle_alpha   90.00
_cell.angle_beta   90.00
_cell.angle_gamma   90.00
#
_symmetry.space_group_name_H-M   'P 1'
#
loop_
_entity.id
_entity.type
_entity.pdbx_description
1 polymer ?
#
loop_
_entity_poly.entity_id
_entity_poly.type
_entity_poly.pdbx_seq_one_letter_code
_entity_poly.pdbx_strand_id
1 'polypeptide(L)'
;MKRLITACLAAVALLATGACGDGMSKDETTASANVAKVFAGPTPSAERKSVASCFGDTLVDEAGIDQLKADKVLDDDLKASSRVPQKLSERTAEAYGDGLVSCFDFAKLKKDIAKDSGASAAQVDAYVDCLDGISDADLKQSIVDQYTKGGKTQLAERVEATTKKCGKLLGT
;
A
#
# COMPACT_ATOMS: atom_id res chain seq x y z
N MET A 1 -20.76 1.55 62.69
CA MET A 1 -22.11 1.02 62.44
C MET A 1 -22.99 2.12 61.86
N LYS A 2 -23.84 1.78 60.86
CA LYS A 2 -24.81 2.62 60.10
C LYS A 2 -24.13 3.49 59.02
N ARG A 3 -24.19 3.24 57.69
CA ARG A 3 -25.32 2.99 56.74
C ARG A 3 -26.42 4.05 56.93
N LEU A 4 -26.83 4.89 55.97
CA LEU A 4 -26.94 4.76 54.52
C LEU A 4 -27.45 6.11 53.90
N ILE A 5 -27.21 6.30 52.59
CA ILE A 5 -27.97 7.09 51.58
C ILE A 5 -27.81 8.62 51.56
N THR A 6 -27.38 9.15 50.41
CA THR A 6 -28.15 10.14 49.60
C THR A 6 -27.59 10.17 48.17
N ALA A 7 -28.49 9.93 47.21
CA ALA A 7 -28.26 10.05 45.77
C ALA A 7 -28.56 11.48 45.29
N CYS A 8 -27.78 11.98 44.33
CA CYS A 8 -28.13 13.04 43.36
C CYS A 8 -27.02 13.03 42.29
N LEU A 9 -27.28 12.50 41.09
CA LEU A 9 -27.82 13.19 39.90
C LEU A 9 -26.74 13.93 39.08
N ALA A 10 -26.56 13.40 37.86
CA ALA A 10 -26.21 14.08 36.61
C ALA A 10 -24.84 14.77 36.50
N ALA A 11 -23.95 14.14 35.73
CA ALA A 11 -23.38 14.69 34.48
C ALA A 11 -22.10 13.93 34.12
N VAL A 12 -22.20 12.88 33.31
CA VAL A 12 -21.09 12.55 32.39
C VAL A 12 -21.70 12.35 31.02
N ALA A 13 -21.32 13.30 30.17
CA ALA A 13 -21.62 13.43 28.77
C ALA A 13 -21.49 12.11 28.00
N LEU A 14 -22.47 11.85 27.13
CA LEU A 14 -22.26 11.57 25.71
C LEU A 14 -20.86 11.04 25.34
N LEU A 15 -20.65 9.73 25.51
CA LEU A 15 -19.73 8.97 24.67
C LEU A 15 -20.55 8.16 23.68
N ALA A 16 -21.35 8.88 22.89
CA ALA A 16 -22.04 8.36 21.73
C ALA A 16 -21.39 8.96 20.49
N THR A 17 -20.22 8.42 20.10
CA THR A 17 -19.73 8.36 18.71
C THR A 17 -18.59 7.35 18.66
N GLY A 18 -18.92 6.06 18.55
CA GLY A 18 -18.05 5.13 17.84
C GLY A 18 -18.09 5.50 16.36
N ALA A 19 -17.32 6.52 15.99
CA ALA A 19 -17.14 6.95 14.62
C ALA A 19 -15.78 6.46 14.15
N CYS A 20 -15.77 5.40 13.34
CA CYS A 20 -14.78 5.27 12.29
C CYS A 20 -14.92 6.51 11.40
N GLY A 21 -13.89 7.34 11.26
CA GLY A 21 -13.90 8.46 10.31
C GLY A 21 -13.53 9.81 10.91
N ASP A 22 -12.32 9.93 11.48
CA ASP A 22 -11.56 11.15 11.21
C ASP A 22 -10.92 10.92 9.84
N GLY A 23 -11.48 11.55 8.80
CA GLY A 23 -10.86 11.54 7.48
C GLY A 23 -9.46 12.14 7.54
N MET A 24 -8.63 11.83 6.54
CA MET A 24 -7.27 12.38 6.43
C MET A 24 -7.23 13.89 6.64
N SER A 25 -6.23 14.35 7.40
CA SER A 25 -5.88 15.76 7.50
C SER A 25 -5.47 16.33 6.13
N LYS A 26 -5.33 17.66 6.05
CA LYS A 26 -4.87 18.34 4.83
C LYS A 26 -3.48 17.87 4.40
N ASP A 27 -2.60 17.65 5.37
CA ASP A 27 -1.24 17.21 5.10
C ASP A 27 -1.23 15.75 4.65
N GLU A 28 -2.05 14.89 5.27
CA GLU A 28 -2.17 13.48 4.86
C GLU A 28 -2.77 13.35 3.47
N THR A 29 -3.80 14.15 3.17
CA THR A 29 -4.39 14.23 1.82
C THR A 29 -3.34 14.67 0.79
N THR A 30 -2.52 15.66 1.13
CA THR A 30 -1.45 16.18 0.24
C THR A 30 -0.36 15.14 0.03
N ALA A 31 0.08 14.48 1.10
CA ALA A 31 1.07 13.42 1.07
C ALA A 31 0.58 12.24 0.22
N SER A 32 -0.64 11.76 0.47
CA SER A 32 -1.26 10.67 -0.29
C SER A 32 -1.31 11.01 -1.78
N ALA A 33 -1.80 12.20 -2.14
CA ALA A 33 -1.88 12.64 -3.53
C ALA A 33 -0.49 12.68 -4.21
N ASN A 34 0.56 13.10 -3.49
CA ASN A 34 1.92 13.12 -4.02
C ASN A 34 2.50 11.71 -4.21
N VAL A 35 2.26 10.80 -3.26
CA VAL A 35 2.62 9.36 -3.38
C VAL A 35 1.91 8.74 -4.57
N ALA A 36 0.58 8.91 -4.65
CA ALA A 36 -0.25 8.39 -5.74
C ALA A 36 0.25 8.90 -7.10
N LYS A 37 0.57 10.19 -7.22
CA LYS A 37 1.10 10.78 -8.45
C LYS A 37 2.39 10.11 -8.90
N VAL A 38 3.34 9.88 -7.99
CA VAL A 38 4.60 9.21 -8.33
C VAL A 38 4.34 7.74 -8.71
N PHE A 39 3.52 7.03 -7.95
CA PHE A 39 3.22 5.62 -8.18
C PHE A 39 2.49 5.36 -9.50
N ALA A 40 1.59 6.27 -9.88
CA ALA A 40 0.84 6.19 -11.14
C ALA A 40 1.73 6.41 -12.37
N GLY A 41 2.79 7.22 -12.24
CA GLY A 41 3.63 7.63 -13.35
C GLY A 41 3.08 8.85 -14.12
N PRO A 42 3.71 9.24 -15.23
CA PRO A 42 3.44 10.52 -15.90
C PRO A 42 2.12 10.57 -16.68
N THR A 43 1.68 9.45 -17.26
CA THR A 43 0.47 9.39 -18.12
C THR A 43 -0.40 8.16 -17.81
N PRO A 44 -0.90 8.04 -16.56
CA PRO A 44 -1.64 6.87 -16.12
C PRO A 44 -3.06 6.81 -16.72
N SER A 45 -3.52 5.58 -16.97
CA SER A 45 -4.93 5.27 -17.23
C SER A 45 -5.83 5.63 -16.03
N ALA A 46 -7.14 5.53 -16.20
CA ALA A 46 -8.07 5.74 -15.09
C ALA A 46 -7.90 4.66 -14.00
N GLU A 47 -7.71 3.42 -14.42
CA GLU A 47 -7.48 2.26 -13.57
C GLU A 47 -6.18 2.42 -12.77
N ARG A 48 -5.08 2.81 -13.44
CA ARG A 48 -3.80 3.06 -12.78
C ARG A 48 -3.87 4.21 -11.78
N LYS A 49 -4.63 5.28 -12.09
CA LYS A 49 -4.89 6.37 -11.13
C LYS A 49 -5.65 5.87 -9.91
N SER A 50 -6.65 5.02 -10.09
CA SER A 50 -7.43 4.45 -8.99
C SER A 50 -6.56 3.60 -8.07
N VAL A 51 -5.76 2.70 -8.63
CA VAL A 51 -4.81 1.87 -7.86
C VAL A 51 -3.81 2.75 -7.10
N ALA A 52 -3.26 3.78 -7.77
CA ALA A 52 -2.30 4.67 -7.16
C ALA A 52 -2.90 5.53 -6.03
N SER A 53 -4.15 5.98 -6.17
CA SER A 53 -4.85 6.72 -5.11
C SER A 53 -5.03 5.85 -3.87
N CYS A 54 -5.56 4.63 -4.04
CA CYS A 54 -5.67 3.67 -2.95
C CYS A 54 -4.32 3.42 -2.28
N PHE A 55 -3.27 3.18 -3.09
CA PHE A 55 -1.92 2.95 -2.57
C PHE A 55 -1.39 4.14 -1.75
N GLY A 56 -1.57 5.37 -2.25
CA GLY A 56 -1.18 6.59 -1.55
C GLY A 56 -1.92 6.76 -0.22
N ASP A 57 -3.23 6.50 -0.22
CA ASP A 57 -4.07 6.59 0.97
C ASP A 57 -3.64 5.57 2.02
N THR A 58 -3.54 4.29 1.64
CA THR A 58 -3.10 3.20 2.54
C THR A 58 -1.71 3.45 3.10
N LEU A 59 -0.75 3.88 2.27
CA LEU A 59 0.62 4.09 2.74
C LEU A 59 0.70 5.22 3.79
N VAL A 60 -0.04 6.32 3.58
CA VAL A 60 -0.04 7.45 4.52
C VAL A 60 -0.82 7.12 5.79
N ASP A 61 -1.96 6.44 5.68
CA ASP A 61 -2.79 6.04 6.82
C ASP A 61 -2.04 5.08 7.77
N GLU A 62 -1.41 4.05 7.21
CA GLU A 62 -0.75 3.01 8.00
C GLU A 62 0.64 3.46 8.53
N ALA A 63 1.46 4.11 7.69
CA ALA A 63 2.80 4.52 8.10
C ALA A 63 2.80 5.85 8.89
N GLY A 64 1.93 6.79 8.52
CA GLY A 64 1.94 8.17 9.00
C GLY A 64 3.04 9.04 8.37
N ILE A 65 2.77 10.35 8.22
CA ILE A 65 3.66 11.31 7.57
C ILE A 65 5.06 11.35 8.22
N ASP A 66 5.12 11.38 9.55
CA ASP A 66 6.39 11.51 10.27
C ASP A 66 7.33 10.34 9.99
N GLN A 67 6.78 9.12 9.94
CA GLN A 67 7.56 7.93 9.61
C GLN A 67 7.97 7.95 8.12
N LEU A 68 7.07 8.33 7.22
CA LEU A 68 7.37 8.45 5.79
C LEU A 68 8.47 9.49 5.51
N LYS A 69 8.52 10.58 6.28
CA LYS A 69 9.62 11.56 6.23
C LYS A 69 10.91 10.96 6.79
N ALA A 70 10.85 10.29 7.94
CA ALA A 70 12.02 9.64 8.55
C ALA A 70 12.67 8.60 7.63
N ASP A 71 11.84 7.84 6.91
CA ASP A 71 12.28 6.85 5.93
C ASP A 71 12.58 7.45 4.54
N LYS A 72 12.39 8.76 4.34
CA LYS A 72 12.65 9.49 3.08
C LYS A 72 11.77 9.04 1.91
N VAL A 73 10.58 8.52 2.20
CA VAL A 73 9.52 8.33 1.20
C VAL A 73 8.91 9.68 0.83
N LEU A 74 8.77 10.58 1.82
CA LEU A 74 8.40 11.98 1.64
C LEU A 74 9.56 12.88 2.06
N ASP A 75 9.68 14.06 1.43
CA ASP A 75 10.49 15.16 1.96
C ASP A 75 9.71 16.03 2.96
N ASP A 76 10.38 17.05 3.52
CA ASP A 76 9.76 17.95 4.51
C ASP A 76 8.56 18.74 3.94
N ASP A 77 8.52 18.95 2.62
CA ASP A 77 7.44 19.60 1.87
C ASP A 77 6.34 18.59 1.42
N LEU A 78 6.36 17.35 1.93
CA LEU A 78 5.43 16.28 1.56
C LEU A 78 5.53 15.84 0.10
N LYS A 79 6.62 16.12 -0.60
CA LYS A 79 6.85 15.59 -1.95
C LYS A 79 7.33 14.16 -1.85
N ALA A 80 6.69 13.27 -2.59
CA ALA A 80 7.09 11.88 -2.67
C ALA A 80 8.37 11.71 -3.48
N SER A 81 9.29 10.88 -2.99
CA SER A 81 10.48 10.50 -3.72
C SER A 81 10.12 9.72 -4.99
N SER A 82 10.74 10.08 -6.11
CA SER A 82 10.62 9.34 -7.37
C SER A 82 11.16 7.90 -7.31
N ARG A 83 11.95 7.58 -6.29
CA ARG A 83 12.48 6.25 -6.02
C ARG A 83 12.26 5.89 -4.56
N VAL A 84 11.62 4.75 -4.33
CA VAL A 84 11.48 4.21 -2.97
C VAL A 84 12.90 3.92 -2.43
N PRO A 85 13.23 4.37 -1.22
CA PRO A 85 14.48 4.06 -0.56
C PRO A 85 14.74 2.54 -0.50
N GLN A 86 16.01 2.13 -0.63
CA GLN A 86 16.38 0.71 -0.62
C GLN A 86 16.12 0.02 0.72
N LYS A 87 16.03 0.81 1.79
CA LYS A 87 15.75 0.34 3.14
C LYS A 87 14.67 1.22 3.75
N LEU A 88 13.67 0.59 4.35
CA LEU A 88 12.59 1.25 5.08
C LEU A 88 12.57 0.74 6.51
N SER A 89 11.93 1.47 7.42
CA SER A 89 11.51 0.90 8.69
C SER A 89 10.55 -0.27 8.46
N GLU A 90 10.40 -1.13 9.47
CA GLU A 90 9.43 -2.23 9.42
C GLU A 90 8.01 -1.70 9.20
N ARG A 91 7.62 -0.65 9.94
CA ARG A 91 6.30 -0.02 9.80
C ARG A 91 6.03 0.46 8.37
N THR A 92 6.96 1.19 7.76
CA THR A 92 6.74 1.69 6.38
C THR A 92 6.81 0.55 5.36
N ALA A 93 7.63 -0.48 5.59
CA ALA A 93 7.66 -1.65 4.72
C ALA A 93 6.36 -2.46 4.78
N GLU A 94 5.77 -2.60 5.96
CA GLU A 94 4.45 -3.24 6.16
C GLU A 94 3.35 -2.46 5.47
N ALA A 95 3.27 -1.14 5.71
CA ALA A 95 2.32 -0.25 5.05
C ALA A 95 2.45 -0.28 3.51
N TYR A 96 3.68 -0.36 2.99
CA TYR A 96 3.94 -0.50 1.56
C TYR A 96 3.42 -1.85 1.03
N GLY A 97 3.68 -2.93 1.77
CA GLY A 97 3.17 -4.26 1.46
C GLY A 97 1.64 -4.31 1.47
N ASP A 98 1.00 -3.75 2.49
CA ASP A 98 -0.46 -3.63 2.62
C ASP A 98 -1.07 -2.83 1.47
N GLY A 99 -0.48 -1.68 1.13
CA GLY A 99 -0.92 -0.88 0.00
C GLY A 99 -0.83 -1.65 -1.32
N LEU A 100 0.23 -2.42 -1.55
CA LEU A 100 0.34 -3.22 -2.77
C LEU A 100 -0.71 -4.33 -2.83
N VAL A 101 -0.89 -5.13 -1.78
CA VAL A 101 -1.81 -6.28 -1.84
C VAL A 101 -3.28 -5.87 -1.80
N SER A 102 -3.62 -4.77 -1.10
CA SER A 102 -5.01 -4.31 -0.98
C SER A 102 -5.48 -3.49 -2.18
N CYS A 103 -4.57 -2.73 -2.81
CA CYS A 103 -4.94 -1.81 -3.89
C CYS A 103 -4.62 -2.33 -5.29
N PHE A 104 -3.66 -3.24 -5.44
CA PHE A 104 -3.17 -3.68 -6.74
C PHE A 104 -3.96 -4.88 -7.25
N ASP A 105 -4.84 -4.65 -8.20
CA ASP A 105 -5.62 -5.68 -8.88
C ASP A 105 -5.09 -5.86 -10.31
N PHE A 106 -4.31 -6.93 -10.53
CA PHE A 106 -3.73 -7.22 -11.84
C PHE A 106 -4.79 -7.46 -12.92
N ALA A 107 -5.96 -8.00 -12.55
CA ALA A 107 -7.05 -8.22 -13.49
C ALA A 107 -7.63 -6.89 -14.01
N LYS A 108 -7.71 -5.85 -13.16
CA LYS A 108 -8.12 -4.50 -13.58
C LYS A 108 -7.06 -3.80 -14.44
N LEU A 109 -5.81 -4.20 -14.33
CA LEU A 109 -4.69 -3.58 -15.05
C LEU A 109 -4.30 -4.29 -16.35
N LYS A 110 -5.02 -5.34 -16.77
CA LYS A 110 -4.70 -6.11 -17.99
C LYS A 110 -4.47 -5.23 -19.23
N LYS A 111 -5.27 -4.18 -19.42
CA LYS A 111 -5.12 -3.27 -20.56
C LYS A 111 -3.81 -2.48 -20.51
N ASP A 112 -3.42 -2.01 -19.33
CA ASP A 112 -2.17 -1.29 -19.14
C ASP A 112 -0.98 -2.23 -19.29
N ILE A 113 -1.06 -3.44 -18.72
CA ILE A 113 -0.06 -4.49 -18.87
C ILE A 113 0.14 -4.83 -20.36
N ALA A 114 -0.95 -5.02 -21.12
CA ALA A 114 -0.89 -5.28 -22.55
C ALA A 114 -0.20 -4.13 -23.31
N LYS A 115 -0.56 -2.89 -22.99
CA LYS A 115 -0.01 -1.69 -23.62
C LYS A 115 1.50 -1.54 -23.33
N ASP A 116 1.90 -1.75 -22.09
CA ASP A 116 3.29 -1.53 -21.64
C ASP A 116 4.23 -2.65 -22.08
N SER A 117 3.73 -3.89 -22.16
CA SER A 117 4.51 -5.06 -22.60
C SER A 117 4.47 -5.32 -24.10
N GLY A 118 3.43 -4.85 -24.80
CA GLY A 118 3.13 -5.24 -26.18
C GLY A 118 2.62 -6.68 -26.32
N ALA A 119 2.33 -7.36 -25.21
CA ALA A 119 1.87 -8.74 -25.21
C ALA A 119 0.43 -8.88 -25.71
N SER A 120 0.11 -10.06 -26.26
CA SER A 120 -1.27 -10.42 -26.63
C SER A 120 -2.16 -10.59 -25.40
N ALA A 121 -3.48 -10.50 -25.58
CA ALA A 121 -4.45 -10.71 -24.50
C ALA A 121 -4.25 -12.06 -23.78
N ALA A 122 -3.99 -13.14 -24.53
CA ALA A 122 -3.75 -14.47 -23.96
C ALA A 122 -2.47 -14.52 -23.10
N GLN A 123 -1.42 -13.80 -23.49
CA GLN A 123 -0.18 -13.70 -22.70
C GLN A 123 -0.40 -12.89 -21.41
N VAL A 124 -1.18 -11.81 -21.50
CA VAL A 124 -1.55 -11.00 -20.33
C VAL A 124 -2.42 -11.79 -19.36
N ASP A 125 -3.40 -12.55 -19.86
CA ASP A 125 -4.21 -13.43 -19.03
C ASP A 125 -3.35 -14.47 -18.31
N ALA A 126 -2.47 -15.16 -19.04
CA ALA A 126 -1.55 -16.12 -18.43
C ALA A 126 -0.60 -15.48 -17.39
N TYR A 127 -0.16 -14.23 -17.62
CA TYR A 127 0.65 -13.47 -16.68
C TYR A 127 -0.13 -13.15 -15.40
N VAL A 128 -1.36 -12.64 -15.50
CA VAL A 128 -2.21 -12.33 -14.35
C VAL A 128 -2.52 -13.60 -13.56
N ASP A 129 -2.97 -14.67 -14.23
CA ASP A 129 -3.29 -15.95 -13.56
C ASP A 129 -2.05 -16.54 -12.84
N CYS A 130 -0.85 -16.33 -13.38
CA CYS A 130 0.39 -16.76 -12.75
C CYS A 130 0.70 -15.97 -11.47
N LEU A 131 0.45 -14.65 -11.47
CA LEU A 131 0.63 -13.80 -10.30
C LEU A 131 -0.41 -14.05 -9.22
N ASP A 132 -1.66 -14.35 -9.59
CA ASP A 132 -2.73 -14.75 -8.66
C ASP A 132 -2.40 -16.05 -7.90
N GLY A 133 -1.41 -16.82 -8.38
CA GLY A 133 -0.86 -17.97 -7.65
C GLY A 133 0.04 -17.61 -6.47
N ILE A 134 0.42 -16.35 -6.30
CA ILE A 134 1.18 -15.84 -5.15
C ILE A 134 0.17 -15.33 -4.12
N SER A 135 0.21 -15.85 -2.90
CA SER A 135 -0.71 -15.37 -1.85
C SER A 135 -0.40 -13.92 -1.46
N ASP A 136 -1.42 -13.14 -1.11
CA ASP A 136 -1.26 -11.77 -0.61
C ASP A 136 -0.31 -11.73 0.60
N ALA A 137 -0.40 -12.71 1.49
CA ALA A 137 0.48 -12.82 2.66
C ALA A 137 1.95 -13.01 2.26
N ASP A 138 2.23 -13.90 1.30
CA ASP A 138 3.59 -14.12 0.80
C ASP A 138 4.12 -12.89 0.05
N LEU A 139 3.27 -12.25 -0.75
CA LEU A 139 3.63 -11.04 -1.49
C LEU A 139 3.96 -9.91 -0.50
N LYS A 140 3.07 -9.62 0.46
CA LYS A 140 3.31 -8.63 1.52
C LYS A 140 4.60 -8.93 2.27
N GLN A 141 4.76 -10.16 2.78
CA GLN A 141 5.94 -10.49 3.58
C GLN A 141 7.23 -10.44 2.76
N SER A 142 7.19 -10.79 1.47
CA SER A 142 8.35 -10.65 0.58
C SER A 142 8.77 -9.18 0.41
N ILE A 143 7.81 -8.26 0.33
CA ILE A 143 8.04 -6.82 0.26
C ILE A 143 8.65 -6.31 1.57
N VAL A 144 8.10 -6.73 2.71
CA VAL A 144 8.65 -6.39 4.03
C VAL A 144 10.10 -6.87 4.14
N ASP A 145 10.38 -8.12 3.77
CA ASP A 145 11.72 -8.70 3.80
C ASP A 145 12.68 -7.99 2.81
N GLN A 146 12.18 -7.58 1.64
CA GLN A 146 12.96 -6.82 0.65
C GLN A 146 13.50 -5.52 1.25
N TYR A 147 12.64 -4.74 1.91
CA TYR A 147 13.01 -3.43 2.45
C TYR A 147 13.68 -3.47 3.83
N THR A 148 13.41 -4.49 4.64
CA THR A 148 13.96 -4.58 6.01
C THR A 148 15.21 -5.46 6.10
N LYS A 149 15.29 -6.52 5.28
CA LYS A 149 16.35 -7.55 5.30
C LYS A 149 17.14 -7.63 3.98
N GLY A 150 16.84 -6.76 3.02
CA GLY A 150 17.53 -6.70 1.72
C GLY A 150 17.19 -7.86 0.79
N GLY A 151 16.04 -8.51 0.97
CA GLY A 151 15.52 -9.54 0.06
C GLY A 151 16.19 -10.91 0.14
N LYS A 152 17.11 -11.12 1.09
CA LYS A 152 17.86 -12.38 1.24
C LYS A 152 17.15 -13.44 2.10
N THR A 153 15.82 -13.49 2.01
CA THR A 153 15.02 -14.50 2.70
C THR A 153 14.52 -15.53 1.69
N GLN A 154 14.37 -16.78 2.13
CA GLN A 154 13.87 -17.85 1.25
C GLN A 154 12.48 -17.50 0.67
N LEU A 155 11.66 -16.76 1.41
CA LEU A 155 10.36 -16.30 0.91
C LEU A 155 10.53 -15.24 -0.18
N ALA A 156 11.32 -14.20 0.06
CA ALA A 156 11.55 -13.14 -0.92
C ALA A 156 12.16 -13.71 -2.22
N GLU A 157 13.15 -14.60 -2.12
CA GLU A 157 13.75 -15.28 -3.27
C GLU A 157 12.74 -16.12 -4.05
N ARG A 158 11.83 -16.83 -3.35
CA ARG A 158 10.78 -17.64 -3.99
C ARG A 158 9.77 -16.76 -4.71
N VAL A 159 9.29 -15.69 -4.07
CA VAL A 159 8.33 -14.75 -4.68
C VAL A 159 8.98 -14.06 -5.89
N GLU A 160 10.22 -13.58 -5.76
CA GLU A 160 10.97 -12.99 -6.88
C GLU A 160 11.13 -13.97 -8.05
N ALA A 161 11.48 -15.23 -7.77
CA ALA A 161 11.61 -16.26 -8.80
C ALA A 161 10.27 -16.54 -9.50
N THR A 162 9.16 -16.61 -8.75
CA THR A 162 7.81 -16.78 -9.31
C THR A 162 7.42 -15.58 -10.16
N THR A 163 7.56 -14.35 -9.66
CA THR A 163 7.27 -13.12 -10.41
C THR A 163 8.09 -13.03 -11.70
N LYS A 164 9.39 -13.38 -11.66
CA LYS A 164 10.23 -13.47 -12.87
C LYS A 164 9.73 -14.53 -13.85
N LYS A 165 9.29 -15.68 -13.36
CA LYS A 165 8.72 -16.75 -14.19
C LYS A 165 7.42 -16.28 -14.85
N CYS A 166 6.53 -15.62 -14.10
CA CYS A 166 5.31 -15.04 -14.64
C CYS A 166 5.61 -13.99 -15.70
N GLY A 167 6.56 -13.07 -15.45
CA GLY A 167 6.96 -12.03 -16.40
C GLY A 167 7.36 -12.55 -17.78
N LYS A 168 8.00 -13.72 -17.87
CA LYS A 168 8.35 -14.37 -19.15
C LYS A 168 7.14 -14.71 -20.02
N LEU A 169 5.94 -14.84 -19.45
CA LEU A 169 4.71 -15.11 -20.19
C LEU A 169 4.31 -13.93 -21.09
N LEU A 170 4.75 -12.71 -20.75
CA LEU A 170 4.55 -11.52 -21.57
C LEU A 170 5.41 -11.51 -22.85
N GLY A 171 6.31 -12.49 -23.04
CA GLY A 171 7.15 -12.59 -24.24
C GLY A 171 8.35 -11.63 -24.24
N THR A 172 8.77 -11.18 -23.05
CA THR A 172 9.96 -10.36 -22.81
C THR A 172 11.20 -11.17 -22.47
#